data_AF-A0A950MG05-F1
#
_entry.id   AF-A0A950MG05-F1
#
_cell.length_a   1.000
_cell.length_b   1.000
_cell.length_c   1.000
_cell.angle_alpha   90.00
_cell.angle_beta   90.00
_cell.angle_gamma   90.00
#
_symmetry.space_group_name_H-M   'P 1'
#
loop_
_entity.id
_entity.type
_entity.pdbx_description
1 polymer ?
#
loop_
_entity_poly.entity_id
_entity_poly.type
_entity_poly.pdbx_seq_one_letter_code
_entity_poly.pdbx_strand_id
1 'polypeptide(L)' 'MPKYSIVVPFHNEEENITAMYDRLKAVMEQVGDSFELVLVDDGSTDRSYKL' A
#
# COMPACT_ATOMS: atom_id res chain seq x y z
N MET A 1 2.41 -17.38 -8.45
CA MET A 1 2.61 -16.86 -7.09
C MET A 1 3.39 -15.57 -7.19
N PRO A 2 2.98 -14.49 -6.49
CA PRO A 2 3.76 -13.26 -6.47
C PRO A 2 5.15 -13.52 -5.90
N LYS A 3 6.17 -12.89 -6.49
CA LYS A 3 7.57 -12.98 -6.01
C LYS A 3 7.77 -12.15 -4.73
N TYR A 4 7.06 -11.03 -4.63
CA TYR A 4 7.08 -10.14 -3.47
C TYR A 4 5.69 -10.03 -2.85
N SER A 5 5.64 -10.13 -1.52
CA SER A 5 4.46 -9.80 -0.73
C SER A 5 4.79 -8.62 0.17
N ILE A 6 4.11 -7.50 -0.05
CA ILE A 6 4.36 -6.25 0.66
C ILE A 6 3.16 -6.00 1.57
N VAL A 7 3.37 -6.09 2.88
CA VAL A 7 2.32 -5.87 3.88
C VAL A 7 2.56 -4.52 4.56
N VAL A 8 1.57 -3.64 4.51
CA VAL A 8 1.66 -2.29 5.07
C VAL A 8 0.52 -2.07 6.07
N PRO A 9 0.81 -2.09 7.38
CA PRO A 9 -0.13 -1.59 8.38
C PRO A 9 -0.21 -0.07 8.31
N PHE A 10 -1.41 0.49 8.46
CA PHE A 10 -1.62 1.93 8.54
C PHE A 10 -2.69 2.29 9.57
N HIS A 11 -2.59 3.50 10.12
CA HIS A 11 -3.53 4.03 11.09
C HIS A 11 -3.62 5.56 10.95
N ASN A 12 -4.79 6.08 10.56
CA ASN A 12 -5.04 7.51 10.35
C ASN A 12 -4.09 8.21 9.35
N GLU A 13 -3.90 7.61 8.17
CA GLU A 13 -3.02 8.07 7.08
C GLU A 13 -3.82 8.57 5.84
N GLU A 14 -5.05 9.10 6.02
CA GLU A 14 -5.95 9.54 4.92
C GLU A 14 -5.26 10.41 3.86
N GLU A 15 -4.35 11.29 4.27
CA GLU A 15 -3.66 12.23 3.36
C GLU A 15 -2.46 11.60 2.61
N ASN A 16 -1.94 10.47 3.09
CA ASN A 16 -0.63 9.96 2.68
C ASN A 16 -0.70 8.57 2.02
N ILE A 17 -1.73 7.78 2.34
CA ILE A 17 -1.86 6.40 1.88
C ILE A 17 -1.87 6.27 0.35
N THR A 18 -2.50 7.21 -0.36
CA THR A 18 -2.54 7.25 -1.83
C THR A 18 -1.17 7.55 -2.43
N ALA A 19 -0.46 8.55 -1.88
CA ALA A 19 0.88 8.91 -2.35
C ALA A 19 1.90 7.79 -2.10
N MET A 20 1.77 7.08 -0.97
CA MET A 20 2.58 5.90 -0.68
C MET A 20 2.30 4.77 -1.70
N TYR A 21 1.03 4.48 -1.97
CA TYR A 21 0.62 3.48 -2.95
C TYR A 21 1.20 3.78 -4.35
N ASP A 22 1.04 5.01 -4.84
CA ASP A 22 1.51 5.41 -6.17
C ASP A 22 3.03 5.26 -6.32
N ARG A 23 3.78 5.69 -5.31
CA ARG A 23 5.25 5.59 -5.30
C ARG A 23 5.71 4.14 -5.25
N LEU A 24 5.08 3.33 -4.40
CA LEU A 24 5.45 1.91 -4.25
C LEU A 24 5.13 1.12 -5.51
N LYS A 25 3.96 1.37 -6.11
CA LYS A 25 3.58 0.78 -7.39
C LYS A 25 4.56 1.16 -8.50
N ALA A 26 4.93 2.43 -8.62
CA ALA A 26 5.89 2.89 -9.64
C ALA A 26 7.27 2.23 -9.49
N VAL A 27 7.73 1.97 -8.26
CA VAL A 27 8.97 1.22 -8.02
C VAL A 27 8.82 -0.24 -8.43
N MET A 28 7.73 -0.89 -8.04
CA MET A 28 7.52 -2.31 -8.38
C MET A 28 7.32 -2.55 -9.88
N GLU A 29 6.72 -1.59 -10.59
CA GLU A 29 6.64 -1.60 -12.05
C GLU A 29 8.04 -1.54 -12.71
N GLN A 30 9.00 -0.82 -12.12
CA GLN A 30 10.39 -0.80 -12.60
C GLN A 30 11.15 -2.09 -12.26
N VAL A 31 10.83 -2.75 -11.15
CA VAL A 31 11.40 -4.05 -10.78
C VAL A 31 10.96 -5.13 -11.76
N GLY A 32 9.73 -5.07 -12.28
CA GLY A 32 9.22 -5.96 -13.33
C GLY A 32 8.87 -7.38 -12.85
N ASP A 33 8.96 -7.64 -11.54
CA ASP A 33 8.53 -8.89 -10.93
C ASP A 33 7.08 -8.81 -10.44
N SER A 34 6.40 -9.96 -10.38
CA SER A 34 5.06 -10.04 -9.79
C SER A 34 5.06 -9.73 -8.29
N PHE A 35 4.10 -8.95 -7.82
CA PHE A 35 3.96 -8.57 -6.43
C PHE A 35 2.51 -8.48 -5.99
N GLU A 36 2.29 -8.57 -4.68
CA GLU A 36 1.04 -8.22 -4.02
C GLU A 36 1.30 -7.12 -2.98
N LEU A 37 0.30 -6.25 -2.79
CA LEU A 37 0.30 -5.21 -1.77
C LEU A 37 -0.92 -5.42 -0.88
N VAL A 38 -0.68 -5.71 0.39
CA VAL A 38 -1.70 -5.95 1.41
C VAL A 38 -1.68 -4.78 2.37
N LEU A 39 -2.68 -3.90 2.24
CA LEU A 39 -2.88 -2.76 3.14
C LEU A 39 -3.75 -3.20 4.30
N VAL A 40 -3.26 -3.06 5.53
CA VAL A 40 -3.94 -3.50 6.75
C VAL A 40 -4.29 -2.27 7.58
N ASP A 41 -5.58 -1.97 7.67
CA ASP A 41 -6.08 -0.92 8.56
C ASP A 41 -6.03 -1.40 10.01
N ASP A 42 -5.24 -0.73 10.85
CA ASP A 42 -5.10 -1.02 12.28
C ASP A 42 -6.02 -0.13 13.13
N GLY A 43 -7.30 -0.07 12.74
CA GLY A 43 -8.34 0.62 13.50
C GLY A 43 -8.38 2.14 13.30
N SER A 44 -8.14 2.61 12.07
CA SER A 44 -8.26 4.03 11.71
C SER A 44 -9.66 4.57 12.03
N THR A 45 -9.69 5.81 12.49
CA THR A 45 -10.93 6.57 12.79
C THR A 45 -11.24 7.64 11.74
N ASP A 46 -10.33 7.85 10.80
CA ASP A 46 -10.49 8.71 9.65
C ASP A 46 -10.92 7.91 8.41
N ARG A 47 -10.72 8.46 7.20
CA ARG A 47 -11.10 7.77 5.95
C ARG A 47 -9.90 7.15 5.23
N SER A 48 -8.87 6.72 5.96
CA SER A 48 -7.67 6.04 5.41
C SER A 48 -7.98 4.85 4.50
N TYR A 49 -9.09 4.14 4.76
CA TYR A 49 -9.50 2.99 3.96
C TYR A 49 -10.03 3.33 2.56
N LYS A 50 -10.25 4.62 2.24
CA LYS A 50 -10.70 5.06 0.92
C LYS A 50 -9.50 5.21 -0.04
N LEU A 51 -8.87 4.09 -0.37
CA LEU A 51 -7.89 4.02 -1.46
C LEU A 51 -8.59 3.88 -2.82
#